data_AF-A0A4R4MN02-F1
#
_entry.id   AF-A0A4R4MN02-F1
#
_cell.length_a   1.000
_cell.length_b   1.000
_cell.length_c   1.000
_cell.angle_alpha   90.00
_cell.angle_beta   90.00
_cell.angle_gamma   90.00
#
_symmetry.space_group_name_H-M   'P 1'
#
loop_
_entity.id
_entity.type
_entity.pdbx_description
1 polymer ?
#
loop_
_entity_poly.entity_id
_entity_poly.type
_entity_poly.pdbx_seq_one_letter_code
_entity_poly.pdbx_strand_id
1 'polypeptide(L)' 'MALEITETTMTATVNNEVIATATRTGDAWHVTTWPRPLDRNSAITALSLAERVITHGEDDPCVNEWRKELARD' A
#
# COMPACT_ATOMS: atom_id res chain seq x y z
N MET A 1 0.44 -5.07 12.08
CA MET A 1 1.17 -4.78 10.83
C MET A 1 2.61 -4.44 11.16
N ALA A 2 3.56 -4.89 10.33
CA ALA A 2 4.90 -4.34 10.27
C ALA A 2 5.13 -3.76 8.86
N LEU A 3 5.72 -2.57 8.80
CA LEU A 3 6.08 -1.91 7.54
C LEU A 3 7.59 -1.71 7.53
N GLU A 4 8.25 -2.35 6.58
CA GLU A 4 9.68 -2.16 6.32
C GLU A 4 9.84 -1.29 5.08
N ILE A 5 10.70 -0.28 5.15
CA ILE A 5 10.96 0.66 4.06
C ILE A 5 12.47 0.78 3.87
N THR A 6 12.92 0.50 2.67
CA THR A 6 14.30 0.74 2.21
C THR A 6 14.30 1.83 1.13
N GLU A 7 15.46 2.09 0.54
CA GLU A 7 15.59 3.04 -0.57
C GLU A 7 14.82 2.59 -1.83
N THR A 8 14.71 1.28 -2.06
CA THR A 8 14.21 0.70 -3.31
C THR A 8 13.01 -0.23 -3.13
N THR A 9 12.71 -0.64 -1.90
CA THR A 9 11.62 -1.56 -1.59
C THR A 9 10.83 -1.10 -0.37
N MET A 10 9.54 -1.47 -0.32
CA MET A 10 8.73 -1.42 0.89
C MET A 10 7.95 -2.72 1.01
N THR A 11 7.76 -3.20 2.24
CA THR A 11 7.07 -4.46 2.50
C THR A 11 6.10 -4.29 3.65
N ALA A 12 4.83 -4.65 3.42
CA ALA A 12 3.81 -4.73 4.46
C ALA A 12 3.60 -6.19 4.87
N THR A 13 3.71 -6.45 6.17
CA THR A 13 3.56 -7.77 6.77
C THR A 13 2.43 -7.77 7.80
N VAL A 14 1.54 -8.76 7.71
CA VAL A 14 0.45 -9.01 8.66
C VAL A 14 0.45 -10.50 9.00
N ASN A 15 0.31 -10.86 10.28
CA ASN A 15 0.33 -12.26 10.73
C ASN A 15 1.55 -13.07 10.23
N ASN A 16 2.72 -12.43 10.13
CA ASN A 16 3.97 -12.99 9.57
C ASN A 16 3.93 -13.32 8.07
N GLU A 17 2.91 -12.87 7.35
CA GLU A 17 2.79 -13.00 5.90
C GLU A 17 2.98 -11.64 5.22
N VAL A 18 3.74 -11.61 4.13
CA VAL A 18 3.88 -10.42 3.28
C VAL A 18 2.62 -10.27 2.45
N ILE A 19 1.86 -9.22 2.71
CA ILE A 19 0.57 -8.98 2.06
C ILE A 19 0.69 -8.03 0.86
N ALA A 20 1.72 -7.18 0.84
CA ALA A 20 1.97 -6.24 -0.23
C ALA A 20 3.44 -5.80 -0.25
N THR A 21 3.96 -5.54 -1.45
CA THR A 21 5.31 -5.03 -1.68
C THR A 21 5.24 -3.83 -2.61
N ALA A 22 6.06 -2.82 -2.35
CA ALA A 22 6.32 -1.73 -3.29
C ALA A 22 7.75 -1.81 -3.80
N THR A 23 7.96 -1.63 -5.11
CA THR A 23 9.30 -1.58 -5.72
C THR A 23 9.48 -0.25 -6.46
N ARG A 24 10.60 0.41 -6.23
CA ARG A 24 10.93 1.68 -6.88
C ARG A 24 11.39 1.45 -8.32
N THR A 25 10.91 2.28 -9.24
CA THR A 25 11.35 2.32 -10.63
C THR A 25 11.45 3.79 -11.05
N GLY A 26 12.68 4.32 -11.13
CA GLY A 26 12.91 5.76 -11.24
C GLY A 26 12.41 6.47 -9.99
N ASP A 27 11.53 7.45 -10.15
CA ASP A 27 10.92 8.19 -9.03
C ASP A 27 9.54 7.66 -8.61
N ALA A 28 9.04 6.63 -9.29
CA ALA A 28 7.75 6.02 -9.00
C ALA A 28 7.89 4.71 -8.22
N TRP A 29 6.82 4.34 -7.54
CA TRP A 29 6.68 3.11 -6.76
C TRP A 29 5.56 2.24 -7.32
N HIS A 30 5.87 0.98 -7.61
CA HIS A 30 4.91 -0.01 -8.07
C HIS A 30 4.51 -0.91 -6.90
N VAL A 31 3.24 -0.85 -6.50
CA VAL A 31 2.71 -1.63 -5.37
C VAL A 31 1.97 -2.85 -5.90
N THR A 32 2.22 -4.04 -5.36
CA THR A 32 1.60 -5.30 -5.83
C THR A 32 0.07 -5.30 -5.76
N THR A 33 -0.51 -4.50 -4.87
CA THR A 33 -1.96 -4.35 -4.67
C THR A 33 -2.56 -3.13 -5.36
N TRP A 34 -1.78 -2.35 -6.12
CA TRP A 34 -2.26 -1.14 -6.79
C TRP A 34 -1.92 -1.15 -8.29
N PRO A 35 -2.84 -0.77 -9.19
CA PRO A 35 -2.66 -0.97 -10.62
C PRO A 35 -1.76 0.06 -11.30
N ARG A 36 -1.37 1.14 -10.63
CA ARG A 36 -0.62 2.26 -11.23
C ARG A 36 0.61 2.61 -10.39
N PRO A 37 1.65 3.21 -11.01
CA PRO A 37 2.77 3.76 -10.25
C PRO A 37 2.29 4.89 -9.35
N LEU A 38 2.82 4.96 -8.14
CA LEU A 38 2.51 5.96 -7.13
C LEU A 38 3.76 6.74 -6.74
N ASP A 39 3.59 7.89 -6.13
CA ASP A 39 4.68 8.49 -5.36
C ASP A 39 4.96 7.68 -4.09
N ARG A 40 6.01 8.06 -3.37
CA ARG A 40 6.45 7.36 -2.16
C ARG A 40 5.37 7.33 -1.07
N ASN A 41 4.67 8.42 -0.85
CA ASN A 41 3.67 8.53 0.22
C ASN A 41 2.42 7.74 -0.15
N SER A 42 1.96 7.87 -1.40
CA SER A 42 0.81 7.14 -1.89
C SER A 42 1.08 5.63 -1.93
N ALA A 43 2.31 5.20 -2.20
CA ALA A 43 2.70 3.80 -2.05
C ALA A 43 2.58 3.29 -0.61
N ILE A 44 2.97 4.10 0.39
CA ILE A 44 2.79 3.77 1.82
C ILE A 44 1.30 3.69 2.18
N THR A 45 0.48 4.60 1.66
CA THR A 45 -0.98 4.56 1.82
C THR A 45 -1.57 3.30 1.19
N ALA A 46 -1.13 2.89 -0.01
CA ALA A 46 -1.59 1.66 -0.65
C ALA A 46 -1.18 0.38 0.12
N LEU A 47 0.02 0.35 0.71
CA LEU A 47 0.46 -0.72 1.61
C LEU A 47 -0.40 -0.80 2.89
N SER A 48 -0.76 0.36 3.44
CA SER A 48 -1.62 0.46 4.63
C SER A 48 -3.08 0.10 4.31
N LEU A 49 -3.55 0.46 3.12
CA LEU A 49 -4.86 0.07 2.61
C LEU A 49 -4.97 -1.46 2.48
N ALA A 50 -3.95 -2.13 1.97
CA ALA A 50 -3.94 -3.60 1.87
C ALA A 50 -4.07 -4.27 3.25
N GLU A 51 -3.39 -3.75 4.27
CA GLU A 51 -3.56 -4.23 5.64
C GLU A 51 -4.98 -4.01 6.14
N ARG A 52 -5.53 -2.80 5.94
CA ARG A 52 -6.86 -2.43 6.43
C ARG A 52 -7.94 -3.31 5.84
N VAL A 53 -7.85 -3.61 4.54
CA VAL A 53 -8.77 -4.54 3.86
C VAL A 53 -8.73 -5.93 4.51
N ILE A 54 -7.54 -6.43 4.85
CA ILE A 54 -7.39 -7.75 5.48
C ILE A 54 -7.92 -7.77 6.91
N THR A 55 -7.69 -6.72 7.69
CA THR A 55 -8.01 -6.71 9.12
C THR A 55 -9.42 -6.20 9.44
N HIS A 56 -10.00 -5.35 8.60
CA HIS A 56 -11.29 -4.70 8.84
C HIS A 56 -12.32 -4.93 7.72
N GLY A 57 -11.89 -5.45 6.58
CA GLY A 57 -12.76 -5.76 5.45
C GLY A 57 -12.90 -4.60 4.45
N GLU A 58 -13.49 -4.94 3.31
CA GLU A 58 -13.66 -4.04 2.16
C GLU A 58 -14.62 -2.87 2.43
N ASP A 59 -15.58 -3.05 3.32
CA ASP A 59 -16.63 -2.08 3.64
C ASP A 59 -16.22 -1.08 4.73
N ASP A 60 -14.99 -1.18 5.27
CA ASP A 60 -14.48 -0.24 6.26
C ASP A 60 -14.44 1.19 5.67
N PRO A 61 -14.99 2.21 6.35
CA PRO A 61 -15.02 3.58 5.82
C PRO A 61 -13.63 4.13 5.48
N CYS A 62 -12.58 3.75 6.21
CA CYS A 62 -11.21 4.18 5.91
C CYS A 62 -10.70 3.56 4.61
N VAL A 63 -11.04 2.29 4.32
CA VAL A 63 -10.71 1.65 3.03
C VAL A 63 -11.30 2.45 1.87
N ASN A 64 -12.57 2.84 1.99
CA ASN A 64 -13.25 3.61 0.97
C ASN A 64 -12.67 5.01 0.76
N GLU A 65 -12.31 5.72 1.83
CA GLU A 65 -11.70 7.05 1.72
C GLU A 65 -10.28 7.00 1.16
N TRP A 66 -9.44 6.05 1.60
CA TRP A 66 -8.08 5.90 1.07
C TRP A 66 -8.06 5.48 -0.40
N ARG A 67 -9.02 4.66 -0.85
CA ARG A 67 -9.18 4.39 -2.29
C ARG A 67 -9.46 5.65 -3.10
N LYS A 68 -10.28 6.56 -2.57
CA LYS A 68 -10.56 7.85 -3.23
C LYS A 68 -9.34 8.75 -3.23
N GLU A 69 -8.58 8.78 -2.14
CA GLU A 69 -7.31 9.51 -2.04
C GLU A 69 -6.33 9.02 -3.12
N LEU A 70 -6.08 7.72 -3.18
CA LEU A 70 -5.17 7.10 -4.14
C LEU A 70 -5.65 7.16 -5.60
N ALA A 71 -6.94 7.42 -5.83
CA ALA A 71 -7.49 7.61 -7.18
C ALA A 71 -7.32 9.04 -7.71
N ARG A 72 -6.90 9.99 -6.86
CA ARG A 72 -6.67 11.40 -7.23
C ARG A 72 -5.24 11.69 -7.67
N ASP A 73 -4.30 10.79 -7.35
CA ASP A 73 -2.94 10.75 -7.90
C ASP A 73 -2.89 10.05 -9.26
#